data_AF-A0A3P1S1K1-F1
#
_entry.id   AF-A0A3P1S1K1-F1
#
_cell.length_a   1.000
_cell.length_b   1.000
_cell.length_c   1.000
_cell.angle_alpha   90.00
_cell.angle_beta   90.00
_cell.angle_gamma   90.00
#
_symmetry.space_group_name_H-M   'P 1'
#
loop_
_entity.id
_entity.type
_entity.pdbx_description
1 polymer ?
#
loop_
_entity_poly.entity_id
_entity_poly.type
_entity_poly.pdbx_seq_one_letter_code
_entity_poly.pdbx_strand_id
1 'polypeptide(L)'
;MPSVIEELPRKIAYTVVKVFGFCKQKIMEYQQQQLEEEKQRRWNNFLGQTRFKLMKLVKEQISDDQFDYELQPDFENQEIIQADGSKSIYRIRIEDKKVPICEFDKAGREFQVACIVFRFTIFGELDSDILLKMKEKWVYYMKNNGLYGIADTYKKDDLHRLVFIIYEKINERAVKSALFHLKNSQNY
;
A
#
# COMPACT_ATOMS: atom_id res chain seq x y z
N MET A 1 39.10 34.20 -54.64
CA MET A 1 39.25 32.85 -54.05
C MET A 1 38.30 32.76 -52.86
N PRO A 2 37.15 32.08 -52.99
CA PRO A 2 36.32 31.78 -51.83
C PRO A 2 36.92 30.60 -51.07
N SER A 3 36.88 30.68 -49.74
CA SER A 3 37.45 29.74 -48.79
C SER A 3 36.61 28.46 -48.66
N VAL A 4 37.31 27.33 -48.52
CA VAL A 4 36.81 25.94 -48.41
C VAL A 4 36.13 25.68 -47.05
N ILE A 5 35.18 26.52 -46.63
CA ILE A 5 34.39 26.31 -45.40
C ILE A 5 32.87 26.33 -45.67
N GLU A 6 32.43 26.72 -46.85
CA GLU A 6 31.01 26.64 -47.22
C GLU A 6 30.79 25.49 -48.19
N GLU A 7 30.49 24.30 -47.67
CA GLU A 7 29.51 23.35 -48.23
C GLU A 7 29.52 22.07 -47.39
N LEU A 8 29.06 22.16 -46.13
CA LEU A 8 28.43 20.99 -45.52
C LEU A 8 27.13 20.74 -46.30
N PRO A 9 26.92 19.55 -46.90
CA PRO A 9 25.73 19.32 -47.72
C PRO A 9 24.48 19.53 -46.86
N ARG A 10 23.58 20.44 -47.25
CA ARG A 10 22.31 20.72 -46.55
C ARG A 10 21.54 19.45 -46.16
N LYS A 11 21.69 18.37 -46.93
CA LYS A 11 21.13 17.03 -46.65
C LYS A 11 21.71 16.36 -45.39
N ILE A 12 23.01 16.49 -45.10
CA ILE A 12 23.65 15.93 -43.92
C ILE A 12 23.22 16.72 -42.67
N ALA A 13 23.20 18.06 -42.76
CA ALA A 13 22.75 18.91 -41.65
C ALA A 13 21.28 18.65 -41.28
N TYR A 14 20.39 18.50 -42.26
CA TYR A 14 18.98 18.17 -42.01
C TYR A 14 18.80 16.78 -41.38
N THR A 15 19.60 15.80 -41.81
CA THR A 15 19.58 14.44 -41.27
C THR A 15 20.08 14.42 -39.82
N VAL A 16 21.15 15.16 -39.51
CA VAL A 16 21.69 15.28 -38.15
C VAL A 16 20.69 15.96 -37.21
N VAL A 17 20.04 17.06 -37.64
CA VAL A 17 19.01 17.74 -36.83
C VAL A 17 17.80 16.82 -36.56
N LYS A 18 17.40 16.02 -37.55
CA LYS A 18 16.27 15.07 -37.42
C LYS A 18 16.61 13.90 -36.50
N VAL A 19 17.82 13.37 -36.57
CA VAL A 19 18.33 12.32 -35.66
C VAL A 19 18.48 12.87 -34.24
N PHE A 20 18.95 14.10 -34.05
CA PHE A 20 18.99 14.77 -32.74
C PHE A 20 17.59 14.99 -32.16
N GLY A 21 16.62 15.42 -32.98
CA GLY A 21 15.22 15.56 -32.57
C GLY A 21 14.61 14.22 -32.13
N PHE A 22 14.88 13.16 -32.88
CA PHE A 22 14.42 11.81 -32.56
C PHE A 22 15.07 11.23 -31.29
N CYS A 23 16.39 11.42 -31.10
CA CYS A 23 17.07 11.05 -29.86
C CYS A 23 16.54 11.84 -28.65
N LYS A 24 16.28 13.14 -28.80
CA LYS A 24 15.69 13.96 -27.73
C LYS A 24 14.29 13.48 -27.35
N GLN A 25 13.47 13.11 -28.33
CA GLN A 25 12.15 12.55 -28.10
C GLN A 25 12.22 11.18 -27.39
N LYS A 26 13.11 10.28 -27.82
CA LYS A 26 13.34 8.99 -27.14
C LYS A 26 13.85 9.13 -25.70
N ILE A 27 14.70 10.12 -25.43
CA ILE A 27 15.16 10.41 -24.06
C ILE A 27 14.01 10.93 -23.20
N MET A 28 13.13 11.78 -23.73
CA MET A 28 11.93 12.24 -23.01
C MET A 28 10.96 11.09 -22.71
N GLU A 29 10.68 10.24 -23.70
CA GLU A 29 9.84 9.06 -23.53
C GLU A 29 10.42 8.10 -22.47
N TYR A 30 11.74 7.87 -22.51
CA TYR A 30 12.44 7.06 -21.51
C TYR A 30 12.38 7.68 -20.10
N GLN A 31 12.57 8.99 -19.98
CA GLN A 31 12.46 9.69 -18.70
C GLN A 31 11.03 9.65 -18.14
N GLN A 32 10.01 9.73 -19.00
CA GLN A 32 8.62 9.57 -18.59
C GLN A 32 8.34 8.15 -18.08
N GLN A 33 8.82 7.13 -18.79
CA GLN A 33 8.70 5.73 -18.34
C GLN A 33 9.37 5.50 -16.99
N GLN A 34 10.61 6.00 -16.80
CA GLN A 34 11.30 5.90 -15.51
C GLN A 34 10.56 6.62 -14.38
N LEU A 35 9.96 7.79 -14.65
CA LEU A 35 9.14 8.51 -13.68
C LEU A 35 7.87 7.72 -13.30
N GLU A 36 7.23 7.06 -14.26
CA GLU A 36 6.08 6.19 -14.03
C GLU A 36 6.47 4.95 -13.20
N GLU A 37 7.59 4.32 -13.52
CA GLU A 37 8.15 3.19 -12.75
C GLU A 37 8.46 3.60 -11.31
N GLU A 38 9.10 4.77 -11.10
CA GLU A 38 9.36 5.30 -9.77
C GLU A 38 8.08 5.60 -9.00
N LYS A 39 7.09 6.23 -9.63
CA LYS A 39 5.78 6.49 -9.02
C LYS A 39 5.12 5.18 -8.61
N GLN A 40 5.12 4.17 -9.49
CA GLN A 40 4.56 2.86 -9.21
C GLN A 40 5.30 2.16 -8.07
N ARG A 41 6.63 2.28 -8.01
CA ARG A 41 7.45 1.75 -6.92
C ARG A 41 7.14 2.42 -5.58
N ARG A 42 7.09 3.76 -5.55
CA ARG A 42 6.73 4.53 -4.35
C ARG A 42 5.32 4.17 -3.89
N TRP A 43 4.41 4.01 -4.83
CA TRP A 43 3.04 3.59 -4.56
C TRP A 43 2.96 2.19 -3.94
N ASN A 44 3.64 1.21 -4.53
CA ASN A 44 3.69 -0.16 -3.98
C ASN A 44 4.32 -0.18 -2.58
N ASN A 45 5.36 0.63 -2.34
CA ASN A 45 5.97 0.77 -1.03
C ASN A 45 4.99 1.37 0.00
N PHE A 46 4.27 2.43 -0.38
CA PHE A 46 3.23 3.01 0.46
C PHE A 46 2.14 1.99 0.82
N LEU A 47 1.66 1.20 -0.14
CA LEU A 47 0.67 0.15 0.11
C LEU A 47 1.21 -0.92 1.07
N GLY A 48 2.46 -1.35 0.88
CA GLY A 48 3.12 -2.29 1.78
C GLY A 48 3.23 -1.76 3.21
N GLN A 49 3.74 -0.54 3.37
CA GLN A 49 3.87 0.12 4.68
C GLN A 49 2.51 0.31 5.35
N THR A 50 1.49 0.69 4.59
CA THR A 50 0.11 0.81 5.08
C THR A 50 -0.40 -0.52 5.59
N ARG A 51 -0.23 -1.60 4.80
CA ARG A 51 -0.61 -2.96 5.22
C ARG A 51 0.07 -3.34 6.54
N PHE A 52 1.38 -3.14 6.67
CA PHE A 52 2.10 -3.43 7.92
C PHE A 52 1.58 -2.61 9.11
N LYS A 53 1.31 -1.31 8.90
CA LYS A 53 0.76 -0.43 9.94
C LYS A 53 -0.61 -0.92 10.40
N LEU A 54 -1.47 -1.34 9.47
CA LEU A 54 -2.80 -1.88 9.77
C LEU A 54 -2.73 -3.22 10.50
N MET A 55 -1.85 -4.13 10.08
CA MET A 55 -1.64 -5.40 10.77
C MET A 55 -1.19 -5.17 12.22
N LYS A 56 -0.28 -4.22 12.45
CA LYS A 56 0.12 -3.82 13.81
C LYS A 56 -1.06 -3.25 14.60
N LEU A 57 -1.87 -2.39 13.98
CA LEU A 57 -3.05 -1.80 14.62
C LEU A 57 -4.07 -2.86 15.05
N VAL A 58 -4.35 -3.85 14.19
CA VAL A 58 -5.27 -4.95 14.49
C VAL A 58 -4.76 -5.76 15.67
N LYS A 59 -3.50 -6.17 15.65
CA LYS A 59 -2.87 -6.93 16.75
C LYS A 59 -2.87 -6.19 18.09
N GLU A 60 -2.73 -4.87 18.08
CA GLU A 60 -2.69 -4.06 19.30
C GLU A 60 -4.07 -3.88 19.96
N GLN A 61 -5.15 -4.16 19.25
CA GLN A 61 -6.50 -3.75 19.65
C GLN A 61 -7.49 -4.92 19.71
N ILE A 62 -7.17 -6.06 19.10
CA ILE A 62 -8.03 -7.25 19.02
C ILE A 62 -7.26 -8.46 19.53
N SER A 63 -7.94 -9.37 20.22
CA SER A 63 -7.37 -10.63 20.71
C SER A 63 -7.02 -11.58 19.56
N ASP A 64 -5.97 -12.39 19.76
CA ASP A 64 -5.41 -13.32 18.77
C ASP A 64 -6.36 -14.43 18.27
N ASP A 65 -7.49 -14.62 18.95
CA ASP A 65 -8.57 -15.56 18.62
C ASP A 65 -9.76 -14.90 17.90
N GLN A 66 -9.78 -13.58 17.77
CA GLN A 66 -10.86 -12.80 17.17
C GLN A 66 -10.60 -12.39 15.71
N PHE A 67 -9.51 -12.87 15.09
CA PHE A 67 -9.19 -12.59 13.68
C PHE A 67 -8.54 -13.77 12.97
N ASP A 68 -8.69 -13.81 11.64
CA ASP A 68 -7.96 -14.75 10.78
C ASP A 68 -6.46 -14.43 10.73
N TYR A 69 -5.62 -15.45 10.89
CA TYR A 69 -4.18 -15.28 10.98
C TYR A 69 -3.39 -16.35 10.21
N GLU A 70 -2.18 -15.98 9.83
CA GLU A 70 -1.11 -16.89 9.41
C GLU A 70 -0.07 -17.03 10.53
N LEU A 71 0.56 -18.19 10.62
CA LEU A 71 1.71 -18.42 11.49
C LEU A 71 2.99 -18.07 10.74
N GLN A 72 3.78 -17.15 11.29
CA GLN A 72 5.07 -16.77 10.75
C GLN A 72 6.18 -17.04 11.77
N PRO A 73 7.34 -17.57 11.35
CA PRO A 73 8.47 -17.80 12.26
C PRO A 73 8.90 -16.49 12.93
N ASP A 74 8.86 -16.44 14.26
CA ASP A 74 9.47 -15.36 15.03
C ASP A 74 10.92 -15.69 15.36
N PHE A 75 11.77 -14.66 15.34
CA PHE A 75 13.21 -14.79 15.56
C PHE A 75 13.67 -13.81 16.62
N GLU A 76 14.46 -14.29 17.57
CA GLU A 76 15.15 -13.45 18.54
C GLU A 76 16.64 -13.40 18.23
N ASN A 77 17.23 -12.23 18.47
CA ASN A 77 18.65 -12.03 18.38
C ASN A 77 19.27 -12.40 19.73
N GLN A 78 20.06 -13.48 19.77
CA GLN A 78 20.85 -13.84 20.94
C GLN A 78 22.32 -13.48 20.72
N GLU A 79 22.91 -12.83 21.72
CA GLU A 79 24.33 -12.53 21.75
C GLU A 79 25.09 -13.69 22.39
N ILE A 80 26.02 -14.28 21.65
CA ILE A 80 26.89 -15.35 22.12
C ILE A 80 28.31 -14.81 22.21
N ILE A 81 28.92 -14.99 23.39
CA ILE A 81 30.33 -14.69 23.64
C ILE A 81 31.15 -15.93 23.29
N GLN A 82 32.07 -15.78 22.36
CA GLN A 82 32.96 -16.85 21.92
C GLN A 82 34.13 -17.02 22.90
N ALA A 83 34.85 -18.14 22.79
CA ALA A 83 35.96 -18.47 23.68
C ALA A 83 37.13 -17.46 23.63
N ASP A 84 37.25 -16.70 22.54
CA ASP A 84 38.21 -15.60 22.37
C ASP A 84 37.72 -14.26 22.93
N GLY A 85 36.52 -14.23 23.55
CA GLY A 85 35.88 -13.04 24.09
C GLY A 85 35.13 -12.19 23.05
N SER A 86 35.12 -12.59 21.78
CA SER A 86 34.35 -11.90 20.75
C SER A 86 32.84 -12.11 20.91
N LYS A 87 32.05 -11.11 20.51
CA LYS A 87 30.58 -11.14 20.59
C LYS A 87 30.00 -11.36 19.20
N SER A 88 29.07 -12.30 19.09
CA SER A 88 28.37 -12.61 17.85
C SER A 88 26.87 -12.67 18.06
N ILE A 89 26.09 -12.09 17.15
CA ILE A 89 24.63 -12.08 17.22
C ILE A 89 24.08 -13.16 16.30
N TYR A 90 23.34 -14.10 16.86
CA TYR A 90 22.63 -15.14 16.13
C TYR A 90 21.14 -14.88 16.14
N ARG A 91 20.49 -15.11 14.99
CA ARG A 91 19.02 -15.18 14.91
C ARG A 91 18.58 -16.60 15.18
N ILE A 92 17.86 -16.80 16.26
CA ILE A 92 17.31 -18.10 16.63
C ILE A 92 15.79 -18.05 16.48
N ARG A 93 15.22 -19.04 15.80
CA ARG A 93 13.76 -19.19 15.72
C ARG A 93 13.25 -19.63 17.08
N ILE A 94 12.28 -18.90 17.61
CA ILE A 94 11.64 -19.26 18.90
C ILE A 94 10.35 -20.02 18.60
N GLU A 95 9.30 -19.27 18.30
CA GLU A 95 7.95 -19.76 18.12
C GLU A 95 7.30 -19.04 16.93
N ASP A 96 6.26 -19.66 16.39
CA ASP A 96 5.52 -19.03 15.32
C ASP A 96 4.56 -18.00 15.89
N LYS A 97 4.66 -16.78 15.38
CA LYS A 97 3.81 -15.67 15.74
C LYS A 97 2.57 -15.65 14.86
N LYS A 98 1.40 -15.41 15.46
CA LYS A 98 0.18 -15.10 14.72
C LYS A 98 0.27 -13.73 14.06
N VAL A 99 -0.02 -13.70 12.76
CA VAL A 99 0.03 -12.49 11.94
C VAL A 99 -1.33 -12.34 11.23
N PRO A 100 -2.08 -11.23 11.44
CA PRO A 100 -3.39 -11.06 10.85
C PRO A 100 -3.34 -11.11 9.32
N ILE A 101 -4.29 -11.81 8.72
CA ILE A 101 -4.44 -11.84 7.27
C ILE A 101 -5.09 -10.53 6.82
N CYS A 102 -4.38 -9.79 5.98
CA CYS A 102 -4.85 -8.54 5.39
C CYS A 102 -5.03 -8.71 3.89
N GLU A 103 -6.28 -8.69 3.44
CA GLU A 103 -6.62 -8.69 2.03
C GLU A 103 -6.65 -7.27 1.49
N PHE A 104 -6.35 -7.13 0.20
CA PHE A 104 -6.19 -5.84 -0.45
C PHE A 104 -6.94 -5.77 -1.78
N ASP A 105 -7.74 -4.72 -1.95
CA ASP A 105 -8.44 -4.41 -3.20
C ASP A 105 -8.20 -2.95 -3.62
N LYS A 106 -7.38 -2.78 -4.66
CA LYS A 106 -7.01 -1.45 -5.20
C LYS A 106 -8.16 -0.77 -5.96
N ALA A 107 -9.10 -1.55 -6.48
CA ALA A 107 -10.18 -1.04 -7.32
C ALA A 107 -11.47 -0.78 -6.54
N GLY A 108 -11.51 -1.14 -5.25
CA GLY A 108 -12.69 -0.96 -4.43
C GLY A 108 -13.91 -1.64 -5.05
N ARG A 109 -13.74 -2.83 -5.63
CA ARG A 109 -14.75 -3.53 -6.43
C ARG A 109 -16.05 -3.70 -5.66
N GLU A 110 -15.94 -3.92 -4.35
CA GLU A 110 -17.06 -4.05 -3.43
C GLU A 110 -17.83 -2.73 -3.20
N PHE A 111 -17.15 -1.60 -3.30
CA PHE A 111 -17.74 -0.27 -3.11
C PHE A 111 -18.15 0.39 -4.42
N GLN A 112 -17.82 -0.23 -5.57
CA GLN A 112 -18.12 0.24 -6.93
C GLN A 112 -17.70 1.70 -7.18
N VAL A 113 -16.67 2.16 -6.47
CA VAL A 113 -16.10 3.50 -6.55
C VAL A 113 -14.59 3.38 -6.46
N ALA A 114 -13.87 4.32 -7.10
CA ALA A 114 -12.41 4.37 -7.02
C ALA A 114 -11.95 4.63 -5.57
N CYS A 115 -11.56 3.54 -4.90
CA CYS A 115 -11.01 3.54 -3.56
C CYS A 115 -10.13 2.31 -3.34
N ILE A 116 -9.33 2.35 -2.28
CA ILE A 116 -8.42 1.29 -1.89
C ILE A 116 -8.96 0.69 -0.59
N VAL A 117 -9.14 -0.62 -0.54
CA VAL A 117 -9.69 -1.32 0.62
C VAL A 117 -8.66 -2.29 1.16
N PHE A 118 -8.35 -2.16 2.45
CA PHE A 118 -7.69 -3.19 3.23
C PHE A 118 -8.72 -3.86 4.12
N ARG A 119 -8.74 -5.19 4.14
CA ARG A 119 -9.77 -5.97 4.82
C ARG A 119 -9.15 -7.03 5.73
N PHE A 120 -9.78 -7.22 6.89
CA PHE A 120 -9.51 -8.30 7.83
C PHE A 120 -10.82 -9.01 8.13
N THR A 121 -10.78 -10.34 8.16
CA THR A 121 -11.89 -11.14 8.69
C THR A 121 -11.79 -11.18 10.20
N ILE A 122 -12.90 -10.86 10.86
CA ILE A 122 -13.02 -10.87 12.32
C ILE A 122 -14.07 -11.88 12.76
N PHE A 123 -13.87 -12.47 13.93
CA PHE A 123 -14.79 -13.42 14.52
C PHE A 123 -15.62 -12.72 15.60
N GLY A 124 -16.94 -12.67 15.39
CA GLY A 124 -17.88 -12.00 16.30
C GLY A 124 -17.94 -10.48 16.14
N GLU A 125 -18.51 -9.82 17.15
CA GLU A 125 -18.64 -8.36 17.19
C GLU A 125 -17.43 -7.73 17.91
N LEU A 126 -17.00 -6.57 17.42
CA LEU A 126 -15.97 -5.77 18.07
C LEU A 126 -16.61 -4.76 19.02
N ASP A 127 -16.02 -4.62 20.21
CA ASP A 127 -16.38 -3.57 21.16
C ASP A 127 -16.31 -2.18 20.47
N SER A 128 -17.31 -1.35 20.73
CA SER A 128 -17.37 0.03 20.22
C SER A 128 -16.13 0.84 20.56
N ASP A 129 -15.52 0.63 21.72
CA ASP A 129 -14.32 1.34 22.16
C ASP A 129 -13.09 0.91 21.36
N ILE A 130 -12.99 -0.39 21.04
CA ILE A 130 -11.94 -0.94 20.17
C ILE A 130 -12.07 -0.33 18.78
N LEU A 131 -13.28 -0.34 18.21
CA LEU A 131 -13.54 0.19 16.88
C LEU A 131 -13.29 1.71 16.82
N LEU A 132 -13.64 2.44 17.87
CA LEU A 132 -13.36 3.88 17.98
C LEU A 132 -11.86 4.16 17.97
N LYS A 133 -11.08 3.46 18.79
CA LYS A 133 -9.60 3.61 18.83
C LYS A 133 -8.96 3.29 17.48
N MET A 134 -9.45 2.27 16.77
CA MET A 134 -8.99 1.96 15.42
C MET A 134 -9.30 3.09 14.43
N LYS A 135 -10.54 3.60 14.46
CA LYS A 135 -10.98 4.72 13.61
C LYS A 135 -10.11 5.96 13.84
N GLU A 136 -9.85 6.33 15.10
CA GLU A 136 -9.02 7.48 15.44
C GLU A 136 -7.56 7.31 14.97
N LYS A 137 -6.94 6.15 15.28
CA LYS A 137 -5.57 5.85 14.85
C LYS A 137 -5.44 5.85 13.32
N TRP A 138 -6.47 5.34 12.61
CA TRP A 138 -6.51 5.34 11.15
C TRP A 138 -6.62 6.74 10.57
N VAL A 139 -7.59 7.54 11.05
CA VAL A 139 -7.78 8.93 10.59
C VAL A 139 -6.53 9.76 10.85
N TYR A 140 -5.88 9.59 12.01
CA TYR A 140 -4.61 10.23 12.33
C TYR A 140 -3.50 9.83 11.34
N TYR A 141 -3.35 8.53 11.06
CA TYR A 141 -2.37 8.04 10.10
C TYR A 141 -2.62 8.57 8.68
N MET A 142 -3.88 8.62 8.22
CA MET A 142 -4.24 9.17 6.92
C MET A 142 -3.94 10.67 6.83
N LYS A 143 -4.34 11.45 7.84
CA LYS A 143 -4.10 12.90 7.90
C LYS A 143 -2.61 13.22 7.80
N ASN A 144 -1.77 12.49 8.52
CA ASN A 144 -0.31 12.68 8.48
C ASN A 144 0.31 12.37 7.11
N ASN A 145 -0.36 11.58 6.28
CA ASN A 145 0.06 11.26 4.91
C ASN A 145 -0.68 12.08 3.85
N GLY A 146 -1.51 13.07 4.24
CA GLY A 146 -2.28 13.90 3.30
C GLY A 146 -3.41 13.17 2.58
N LEU A 147 -3.90 12.07 3.16
CA LEU A 147 -4.93 11.21 2.56
C LEU A 147 -6.25 11.28 3.34
N TYR A 148 -7.32 10.84 2.69
CA TYR A 148 -8.62 10.62 3.33
C TYR A 148 -8.86 9.13 3.46
N GLY A 149 -9.42 8.73 4.59
CA GLY A 149 -9.84 7.36 4.78
C GLY A 149 -10.83 7.19 5.91
N ILE A 150 -11.53 6.06 5.88
CA ILE A 150 -12.47 5.63 6.90
C ILE A 150 -12.13 4.19 7.31
N ALA A 151 -12.37 3.85 8.58
CA ALA A 151 -12.33 2.48 9.05
C ALA A 151 -13.73 2.10 9.52
N ASP A 152 -14.19 0.89 9.24
CA ASP A 152 -15.50 0.43 9.69
C ASP A 152 -15.64 -1.09 9.64
N THR A 153 -16.77 -1.61 10.11
CA THR A 153 -17.12 -3.03 10.01
C THR A 153 -18.40 -3.24 9.19
N TYR A 154 -18.53 -4.36 8.50
CA TYR A 154 -19.80 -4.83 7.92
C TYR A 154 -19.79 -6.36 7.83
N LYS A 155 -20.96 -6.95 7.61
CA LYS A 155 -21.12 -8.40 7.40
C LYS A 155 -21.35 -8.67 5.92
N LYS A 156 -20.70 -9.69 5.36
CA LYS A 156 -20.97 -10.18 4.01
C LYS A 156 -20.57 -11.65 3.87
N ASP A 157 -21.40 -12.44 3.19
CA ASP A 157 -21.18 -13.88 3.00
C ASP A 157 -21.01 -14.60 4.35
N ASP A 158 -21.79 -14.19 5.35
CA ASP A 158 -21.68 -14.58 6.76
C ASP A 158 -20.38 -14.23 7.50
N LEU A 159 -19.44 -13.57 6.84
CA LEU A 159 -18.19 -13.13 7.43
C LEU A 159 -18.27 -11.67 7.89
N HIS A 160 -17.84 -11.41 9.13
CA HIS A 160 -17.64 -10.05 9.61
C HIS A 160 -16.30 -9.53 9.08
N ARG A 161 -16.34 -8.34 8.49
CA ARG A 161 -15.19 -7.70 7.84
C ARG A 161 -14.90 -6.39 8.54
N LEU A 162 -13.68 -6.25 9.03
CA LEU A 162 -13.09 -4.97 9.39
C LEU A 162 -12.38 -4.40 8.16
N VAL A 163 -12.75 -3.19 7.75
CA VAL A 163 -12.17 -2.54 6.59
C VAL A 163 -11.55 -1.19 6.91
N PHE A 164 -10.44 -0.91 6.24
CA PHE A 164 -9.79 0.38 6.20
C PHE A 164 -9.76 0.84 4.74
N ILE A 165 -10.45 1.93 4.46
CA ILE A 165 -10.68 2.41 3.09
C ILE A 165 -9.96 3.74 2.92
N ILE A 166 -9.17 3.86 1.86
CA ILE A 166 -8.57 5.11 1.40
C ILE A 166 -9.31 5.56 0.15
N TYR A 167 -9.68 6.84 0.08
CA TYR A 167 -10.42 7.38 -1.06
C TYR A 167 -10.04 8.84 -1.32
N GLU A 168 -10.32 9.31 -2.53
CA GLU A 168 -10.29 10.75 -2.82
C GLU A 168 -11.52 11.42 -2.20
N LYS A 169 -11.37 12.64 -1.69
CA LYS A 169 -12.44 13.38 -1.00
C LYS A 169 -13.74 13.46 -1.81
N ILE A 170 -13.66 13.57 -3.14
CA ILE A 170 -14.83 13.59 -4.02
C ILE A 170 -15.69 12.31 -3.92
N ASN A 171 -15.06 11.17 -3.61
CA ASN A 171 -15.71 9.87 -3.48
C ASN A 171 -16.24 9.60 -2.07
N GLU A 172 -16.03 10.50 -1.10
CA GLU A 172 -16.39 10.28 0.30
C GLU A 172 -17.86 9.90 0.50
N ARG A 173 -18.78 10.63 -0.17
CA ARG A 173 -20.22 10.36 -0.07
C ARG A 173 -20.56 8.99 -0.64
N ALA A 174 -19.96 8.60 -1.76
CA ALA A 174 -20.20 7.31 -2.40
C ALA A 174 -19.69 6.16 -1.52
N VAL A 175 -18.47 6.26 -0.99
CA VAL A 175 -17.90 5.27 -0.06
C VAL A 175 -18.76 5.10 1.18
N LYS A 176 -19.20 6.21 1.80
CA LYS A 176 -20.08 6.17 2.98
C LYS A 176 -21.45 5.55 2.66
N SER A 177 -22.02 5.87 1.51
CA SER A 177 -23.29 5.28 1.05
C SER A 177 -23.15 3.78 0.83
N ALA A 178 -22.08 3.33 0.16
CA ALA A 178 -21.80 1.93 -0.07
C ALA A 178 -21.57 1.16 1.25
N LEU A 179 -20.81 1.72 2.20
CA LEU A 179 -20.66 1.17 3.56
C LEU A 179 -22.03 1.03 4.25
N PHE A 180 -22.87 2.06 4.17
CA PHE A 180 -24.21 2.01 4.75
C PHE A 180 -25.05 0.90 4.12
N HIS A 181 -25.01 0.73 2.80
CA HIS A 181 -25.70 -0.37 2.14
C HIS A 181 -25.15 -1.72 2.60
N LEU A 182 -23.83 -1.93 2.59
CA LEU A 182 -23.23 -3.20 3.01
C LEU A 182 -23.58 -3.58 4.46
N LYS A 183 -23.66 -2.60 5.37
CA LYS A 183 -24.08 -2.83 6.75
C LYS A 183 -25.54 -3.24 6.90
N ASN A 184 -26.41 -2.63 6.10
CA ASN A 184 -27.85 -2.81 6.18
C ASN A 184 -28.38 -3.81 5.15
N SER A 185 -27.50 -4.39 4.32
CA SER A 185 -27.81 -5.49 3.43
C SER A 185 -27.87 -6.77 4.27
N GLN A 186 -28.91 -6.92 5.10
CA GLN A 186 -29.23 -8.19 5.74
C GLN A 186 -30.48 -8.80 5.09
N ASN A 187 -30.32 -10.07 4.70
CA ASN A 187 -31.35 -11.11 4.57
C ASN A 187 -32.25 -11.07 3.33
N TYR A 188 -31.82 -11.71 2.25
CA TYR A 188 -32.66 -12.63 1.47
C TYR A 188 -31.95 -13.98 1.36
#